data_AF-A0A3P7NSU7-F1
#
_entry.id   AF-A0A3P7NSU7-F1
#
_cell.length_a   1.000
_cell.length_b   1.000
_cell.length_c   1.000
_cell.angle_alpha   90.00
_cell.angle_beta   90.00
_cell.angle_gamma   90.00
#
_symmetry.space_group_name_H-M   'P 1'
#
loop_
_entity.id
_entity.type
_entity.pdbx_description
1 polymer ?
#
loop_
_entity_poly.entity_id
_entity_poly.type
_entity_poly.pdbx_seq_one_letter_code
_entity_poly.pdbx_strand_id
1 'polypeptide(L)'
;MKLCAVKHFLLQGLEGFWQVFQSFYSDKLFESAVIFAPVDHLPVDCILDTCPISSEQARNGIIALARDLAGVAFSLNTKSSFQMFLDWFYPSCFTLFSRALELWPFDPQVLSPVLKLLTEVVHNRNGRLMFDATIPMGYLLLSEMAKILVSSGSQLLPYFAQVPKESIFSHKIKPLTRLINALRTTVAGNFANFAIFGLVGDESFEKAIELGAQLLMCVSDEELRSYTKLARAYFSLLECLTQDHMVLLSSLDATVLRRVFDAVVVGVDSLGKPVVCSLAVHLI
;
A
#
# COMPACT_ATOMS: atom_id res chain seq x y z
N MET A 1 5.39 -6.82 23.95
CA MET A 1 3.96 -6.85 23.55
C MET A 1 3.72 -6.99 22.04
N LYS A 2 4.41 -6.25 21.16
CA LYS A 2 4.08 -6.17 19.71
C LYS A 2 4.61 -7.32 18.81
N LEU A 3 5.49 -8.20 19.30
CA LEU A 3 6.11 -9.29 18.49
C LEU A 3 5.38 -10.65 18.53
N CYS A 4 4.61 -10.96 19.60
CA CYS A 4 3.94 -12.28 19.71
C CYS A 4 2.84 -12.47 18.66
N ALA A 5 2.11 -11.40 18.32
CA ALA A 5 1.06 -11.43 17.30
C ALA A 5 1.61 -11.82 15.92
N VAL A 6 2.82 -11.38 15.58
CA VAL A 6 3.48 -11.68 14.30
C VAL A 6 3.77 -13.17 14.14
N LYS A 7 4.21 -13.84 15.20
CA LYS A 7 4.53 -15.27 15.15
C LYS A 7 3.28 -16.14 15.12
N HIS A 8 2.28 -15.83 15.94
CA HIS A 8 0.97 -16.52 15.94
C HIS A 8 0.30 -16.44 14.56
N PHE A 9 0.43 -15.28 13.93
CA PHE A 9 -0.11 -14.98 12.62
C PHE A 9 0.55 -15.83 11.49
N LEU A 10 1.87 -15.98 11.52
CA LEU A 10 2.61 -16.80 10.55
C LEU A 10 2.34 -18.30 10.66
N LEU A 11 1.93 -18.79 11.83
CA LEU A 11 1.72 -20.22 12.10
C LEU A 11 0.34 -20.73 11.63
N GLN A 12 -0.69 -19.88 11.60
CA GLN A 12 -2.06 -20.30 11.24
C GLN A 12 -2.32 -20.36 9.72
N GLY A 13 -1.61 -19.57 8.91
CA GLY A 13 -1.85 -19.52 7.47
C GLY A 13 -1.25 -20.69 6.68
N LEU A 14 -0.19 -21.34 7.17
CA LEU A 14 0.70 -22.09 6.28
C LEU A 14 0.12 -23.41 5.73
N GLU A 15 -0.80 -24.10 6.41
CA GLU A 15 -1.26 -25.44 5.97
C GLU A 15 -2.04 -25.44 4.64
N GLY A 16 -2.83 -24.41 4.34
CA GLY A 16 -3.59 -24.33 3.07
C GLY A 16 -2.74 -23.95 1.85
N PHE A 17 -1.65 -23.21 2.07
CA PHE A 17 -0.72 -22.75 1.04
C PHE A 17 0.23 -23.88 0.58
N TRP A 18 0.52 -24.86 1.43
CA TRP A 18 1.47 -25.94 1.17
C TRP A 18 1.03 -26.93 0.06
N GLN A 19 -0.26 -27.18 -0.13
CA GLN A 19 -0.73 -28.11 -1.18
C GLN A 19 -0.50 -27.58 -2.61
N VAL A 20 -0.51 -26.26 -2.81
CA VAL A 20 -0.20 -25.62 -4.10
C VAL A 20 1.32 -25.51 -4.31
N PHE A 21 2.08 -25.34 -3.22
CA PHE A 21 3.52 -25.11 -3.25
C PHE A 21 4.36 -26.39 -3.38
N GLN A 22 3.83 -27.56 -2.99
CA GLN A 22 4.48 -28.87 -3.15
C GLN A 22 4.80 -29.26 -4.61
N SER A 23 4.20 -28.58 -5.60
CA SER A 23 4.53 -28.76 -7.01
C SER A 23 5.84 -28.09 -7.45
N PHE A 24 6.42 -27.17 -6.67
CA PHE A 24 7.43 -26.23 -7.18
C PHE A 24 8.78 -26.18 -6.45
N TYR A 25 8.91 -26.69 -5.21
CA TYR A 25 10.19 -26.62 -4.50
C TYR A 25 10.46 -27.83 -3.61
N SER A 26 11.65 -28.44 -3.77
CA SER A 26 12.16 -29.52 -2.93
C SER A 26 12.96 -28.93 -1.76
N ASP A 27 12.56 -29.41 -0.57
CA ASP A 27 13.30 -29.64 0.67
C ASP A 27 14.13 -28.55 1.37
N LYS A 28 13.88 -28.52 2.69
CA LYS A 28 14.63 -27.91 3.81
C LYS A 28 14.41 -26.42 4.05
N LEU A 29 13.28 -26.10 4.67
CA LEU A 29 13.13 -25.05 5.69
C LEU A 29 11.72 -25.23 6.28
N PHE A 30 11.57 -25.16 7.59
CA PHE A 30 10.33 -25.34 8.38
C PHE A 30 10.01 -26.75 8.90
N GLU A 31 10.92 -27.30 9.70
CA GLU A 31 10.49 -28.08 10.86
C GLU A 31 10.51 -27.16 12.09
N SER A 32 9.34 -26.81 12.63
CA SER A 32 9.01 -26.99 14.05
C SER A 32 7.77 -26.19 14.49
N ALA A 33 6.88 -26.91 15.18
CA ALA A 33 5.88 -26.49 16.17
C ALA A 33 4.48 -26.07 15.67
N VAL A 34 3.62 -27.10 15.63
CA VAL A 34 2.15 -27.13 15.69
C VAL A 34 1.67 -26.78 17.11
N ILE A 35 0.51 -26.12 17.26
CA ILE A 35 -0.62 -26.40 18.18
C ILE A 35 -1.82 -25.52 17.78
N PHE A 36 -3.00 -26.14 17.66
CA PHE A 36 -4.30 -25.59 17.21
C PHE A 36 -5.14 -25.00 18.36
N ALA A 37 -5.89 -23.91 18.09
CA ALA A 37 -7.19 -23.57 18.70
C ALA A 37 -7.87 -22.39 17.95
N PRO A 38 -9.23 -22.29 17.94
CA PRO A 38 -9.99 -21.30 17.18
C PRO A 38 -10.02 -19.93 17.88
N VAL A 39 -9.93 -18.84 17.11
CA VAL A 39 -9.95 -17.46 17.63
C VAL A 39 -11.36 -16.89 17.52
N ASP A 40 -12.21 -17.21 18.49
CA ASP A 40 -13.43 -16.45 18.75
C ASP A 40 -13.44 -16.05 20.23
N HIS A 41 -13.36 -14.73 20.47
CA HIS A 41 -13.52 -14.02 21.74
C HIS A 41 -12.55 -14.38 22.90
N LEU A 42 -11.70 -13.42 23.34
CA LEU A 42 -11.37 -13.05 24.76
C LEU A 42 -9.98 -12.34 24.90
N PRO A 43 -9.70 -11.65 26.03
CA PRO A 43 -9.04 -10.33 26.11
C PRO A 43 -7.51 -10.38 26.26
N VAL A 44 -6.90 -9.20 26.12
CA VAL A 44 -5.48 -8.89 25.83
C VAL A 44 -4.47 -9.25 26.94
N ASP A 45 -4.85 -9.88 28.04
CA ASP A 45 -4.01 -9.89 29.27
C ASP A 45 -3.32 -11.21 29.64
N CYS A 46 -3.27 -12.25 28.78
CA CYS A 46 -2.65 -13.54 29.15
C CYS A 46 -1.61 -14.13 28.18
N ILE A 47 -0.92 -13.33 27.36
CA ILE A 47 0.17 -13.85 26.50
C ILE A 47 1.48 -13.07 26.74
N LEU A 48 2.02 -13.21 27.95
CA LEU A 48 3.38 -12.79 28.30
C LEU A 48 4.06 -13.95 29.03
N ASP A 49 4.65 -14.87 28.28
CA ASP A 49 5.93 -15.52 28.59
C ASP A 49 6.14 -16.72 27.67
N THR A 50 7.02 -16.55 26.67
CA THR A 50 7.83 -17.55 25.93
C THR A 50 8.01 -17.17 24.45
N CYS A 51 8.93 -16.24 24.14
CA CYS A 51 9.63 -16.22 22.83
C CYS A 51 10.89 -15.32 22.86
N PRO A 52 12.09 -15.85 22.57
CA PRO A 52 13.35 -15.10 22.57
C PRO A 52 13.71 -14.53 21.18
N ILE A 53 12.74 -13.98 20.43
CA ILE A 53 13.02 -13.36 19.13
C ILE A 53 13.35 -11.88 19.35
N SER A 54 14.52 -11.44 18.88
CA SER A 54 14.93 -10.03 18.94
C SER A 54 14.03 -9.17 18.03
N SER A 55 13.79 -7.91 18.43
CA SER A 55 13.10 -6.91 17.61
C SER A 55 13.71 -6.80 16.20
N GLU A 56 15.03 -6.90 16.09
CA GLU A 56 15.75 -6.85 14.83
C GLU A 56 15.52 -8.08 13.95
N GLN A 57 15.46 -9.27 14.57
CA GLN A 57 15.17 -10.52 13.85
C GLN A 57 13.74 -10.50 13.28
N ALA A 58 12.77 -10.03 14.06
CA ALA A 58 11.39 -9.90 13.59
C ALA A 58 11.27 -8.87 12.47
N ARG A 59 11.93 -7.71 12.60
CA ARG A 59 12.01 -6.71 11.54
C ARG A 59 12.55 -7.31 10.24
N ASN A 60 13.67 -8.02 10.31
CA ASN A 60 14.28 -8.65 9.13
C ASN A 60 13.39 -9.75 8.53
N GLY A 61 12.70 -10.53 9.38
CA GLY A 61 11.72 -11.52 8.94
C GLY A 61 10.55 -10.90 8.17
N ILE A 62 9.99 -9.78 8.67
CA ILE A 62 8.94 -9.03 7.99
C ILE A 62 9.41 -8.51 6.63
N ILE A 63 10.62 -7.96 6.57
CA ILE A 63 11.21 -7.45 5.32
C ILE A 63 11.33 -8.57 4.28
N ALA A 64 11.87 -9.73 4.68
CA ALA A 64 12.05 -10.88 3.79
C ALA A 64 10.69 -11.39 3.30
N LEU A 65 9.78 -11.67 4.23
CA LEU A 65 8.45 -12.16 3.91
C LEU A 65 7.67 -11.21 3.00
N ALA A 66 7.73 -9.89 3.26
CA ALA A 66 7.07 -8.91 2.41
C ALA A 66 7.59 -8.93 0.97
N ARG A 67 8.90 -9.13 0.78
CA ARG A 67 9.52 -9.21 -0.56
C ARG A 67 9.12 -10.49 -1.28
N ASP A 68 9.16 -11.63 -0.59
CA ASP A 68 8.82 -12.92 -1.18
C ASP A 68 7.35 -12.97 -1.58
N LEU A 69 6.45 -12.57 -0.67
CA LEU A 69 5.02 -12.50 -0.95
C LEU A 69 4.69 -11.48 -2.03
N ALA A 70 5.41 -10.36 -2.12
CA ALA A 70 5.22 -9.42 -3.23
C ALA A 70 5.57 -10.06 -4.58
N GLY A 71 6.62 -10.89 -4.62
CA GLY A 71 7.01 -11.67 -5.80
C GLY A 71 5.95 -12.71 -6.18
N VAL A 72 5.43 -13.45 -5.20
CA VAL A 72 4.34 -14.42 -5.39
C VAL A 72 3.08 -13.71 -5.89
N ALA A 73 2.60 -12.68 -5.19
CA ALA A 73 1.43 -11.91 -5.61
C ALA A 73 1.59 -11.30 -7.01
N PHE A 74 2.81 -10.92 -7.39
CA PHE A 74 3.11 -10.40 -8.73
C PHE A 74 3.04 -11.47 -9.82
N SER A 75 3.47 -12.71 -9.55
CA SER A 75 3.42 -13.79 -10.55
C SER A 75 2.00 -14.31 -10.81
N LEU A 76 1.11 -14.18 -9.83
CA LEU A 76 -0.29 -14.59 -9.92
C LEU A 76 -1.12 -13.61 -10.77
N ASN A 77 -1.36 -13.98 -12.03
CA ASN A 77 -2.04 -13.13 -13.02
C ASN A 77 -3.45 -13.57 -13.41
N THR A 78 -3.95 -14.70 -12.88
CA THR A 78 -5.32 -15.17 -13.15
C THR A 78 -6.21 -14.94 -11.93
N LYS A 79 -7.52 -14.73 -12.15
CA LYS A 79 -8.50 -14.57 -11.07
C LYS A 79 -8.46 -15.75 -10.09
N SER A 80 -8.46 -16.98 -10.59
CA SER A 80 -8.53 -18.17 -9.73
C SER A 80 -7.32 -18.32 -8.81
N SER A 81 -6.10 -18.16 -9.34
CA SER A 81 -4.89 -18.34 -8.52
C SER A 81 -4.67 -17.17 -7.57
N PHE A 82 -5.05 -15.95 -7.98
CA PHE A 82 -5.01 -14.79 -7.10
C PHE A 82 -6.06 -14.85 -6.00
N GLN A 83 -7.26 -15.36 -6.28
CA GLN A 83 -8.30 -15.57 -5.26
C GLN A 83 -7.82 -16.53 -4.17
N MET A 84 -7.21 -17.67 -4.53
CA MET A 84 -6.64 -18.60 -3.54
C MET A 84 -5.59 -17.94 -2.65
N PHE A 85 -4.74 -17.08 -3.23
CA PHE A 85 -3.78 -16.30 -2.46
C PHE A 85 -4.47 -15.29 -1.54
N LEU A 86 -5.50 -14.59 -2.02
CA LEU A 86 -6.25 -13.62 -1.21
C LEU A 86 -6.99 -14.28 -0.06
N ASP A 87 -7.63 -15.44 -0.27
CA ASP A 87 -8.35 -16.18 0.77
C ASP A 87 -7.41 -16.60 1.91
N TRP A 88 -6.15 -16.87 1.59
CA TRP A 88 -5.10 -17.12 2.57
C TRP A 88 -4.56 -15.84 3.21
N PHE A 89 -4.38 -14.78 2.42
CA PHE A 89 -3.72 -13.54 2.83
C PHE A 89 -4.62 -12.65 3.70
N TYR A 90 -5.91 -12.54 3.37
CA TYR A 90 -6.86 -11.64 4.02
C TYR A 90 -7.69 -12.40 5.07
N PRO A 91 -8.01 -11.80 6.25
CA PRO A 91 -7.63 -10.45 6.74
C PRO A 91 -6.25 -10.39 7.40
N SER A 92 -5.63 -11.55 7.42
CA SER A 92 -4.75 -12.01 8.43
C SER A 92 -3.33 -11.43 8.19
N CYS A 93 -2.75 -11.69 7.01
CA CYS A 93 -1.47 -11.12 6.59
C CYS A 93 -1.59 -9.61 6.40
N PHE A 94 -2.74 -9.15 5.92
CA PHE A 94 -3.02 -7.72 5.74
C PHE A 94 -2.86 -6.95 7.05
N THR A 95 -3.47 -7.45 8.14
CA THR A 95 -3.34 -6.91 9.50
C THR A 95 -1.90 -6.95 10.00
N LEU A 96 -1.18 -8.06 9.78
CA LEU A 96 0.23 -8.18 10.16
C LEU A 96 1.07 -7.05 9.54
N PHE A 97 0.96 -6.88 8.22
CA PHE A 97 1.74 -5.89 7.49
C PHE A 97 1.33 -4.45 7.83
N SER A 98 0.03 -4.20 8.09
CA SER A 98 -0.43 -2.94 8.66
C SER A 98 0.28 -2.61 9.97
N ARG A 99 0.33 -3.57 10.91
CA ARG A 99 1.01 -3.38 12.19
C ARG A 99 2.50 -3.16 12.03
N ALA A 100 3.16 -3.81 11.08
CA ALA A 100 4.57 -3.57 10.80
C ALA A 100 4.86 -2.11 10.41
N LEU A 101 3.96 -1.49 9.63
CA LEU A 101 4.09 -0.06 9.26
C LEU A 101 3.91 0.87 10.45
N GLU A 102 3.06 0.52 11.42
CA GLU A 102 2.92 1.28 12.67
C GLU A 102 4.12 1.10 13.62
N LEU A 103 4.83 -0.02 13.54
CA LEU A 103 6.00 -0.30 14.39
C LEU A 103 7.26 0.38 13.88
N TRP A 104 7.45 0.42 12.57
CA TRP A 104 8.63 1.01 11.93
C TRP A 104 8.23 2.05 10.85
N PRO A 105 7.46 3.10 11.21
CA PRO A 105 6.89 4.03 10.24
C PRO A 105 7.94 4.82 9.45
N PHE A 106 9.10 5.08 10.08
CA PHE A 106 10.17 5.89 9.50
C PHE A 106 11.33 5.07 8.93
N ASP A 107 11.21 3.73 8.88
CA ASP A 107 12.25 2.86 8.33
C ASP A 107 11.97 2.51 6.86
N PRO A 108 12.71 3.10 5.89
CA PRO A 108 12.47 2.83 4.48
C PRO A 108 12.66 1.37 4.08
N GLN A 109 13.45 0.58 4.85
CA GLN A 109 13.71 -0.83 4.58
C GLN A 109 12.50 -1.72 4.88
N VAL A 110 11.66 -1.32 5.84
CA VAL A 110 10.39 -1.99 6.16
C VAL A 110 9.28 -1.42 5.29
N LEU A 111 9.16 -0.09 5.26
CA LEU A 111 8.09 0.62 4.56
C LEU A 111 8.02 0.24 3.07
N SER A 112 9.16 0.20 2.39
CA SER A 112 9.20 -0.05 0.94
C SER A 112 8.67 -1.43 0.52
N PRO A 113 9.17 -2.57 1.06
CA PRO A 113 8.67 -3.89 0.69
C PRO A 113 7.24 -4.13 1.20
N VAL A 114 6.89 -3.64 2.39
CA VAL A 114 5.54 -3.83 2.94
C VAL A 114 4.49 -3.08 2.11
N LEU A 115 4.71 -1.78 1.82
CA LEU A 115 3.80 -1.05 0.92
C LEU A 115 3.79 -1.66 -0.47
N LYS A 116 4.92 -2.17 -0.99
CA LYS A 116 4.94 -2.82 -2.31
C LYS A 116 4.09 -4.08 -2.33
N LEU A 117 4.15 -4.92 -1.30
CA LEU A 117 3.29 -6.08 -1.15
C LEU A 117 1.81 -5.68 -1.10
N LEU A 118 1.43 -4.81 -0.17
CA LEU A 118 0.02 -4.40 0.00
C LEU A 118 -0.53 -3.74 -1.27
N THR A 119 0.29 -2.93 -1.95
CA THR A 119 -0.08 -2.36 -3.26
C THR A 119 -0.32 -3.45 -4.29
N GLU A 120 0.52 -4.50 -4.34
CA GLU A 120 0.35 -5.62 -5.26
C GLU A 120 -0.94 -6.40 -4.95
N VAL A 121 -1.27 -6.60 -3.67
CA VAL A 121 -2.51 -7.25 -3.21
C VAL A 121 -3.74 -6.53 -3.75
N VAL A 122 -3.77 -5.20 -3.69
CA VAL A 122 -4.90 -4.39 -4.21
C VAL A 122 -4.78 -4.02 -5.69
N HIS A 123 -3.73 -4.45 -6.37
CA HIS A 123 -3.55 -4.11 -7.78
C HIS A 123 -4.39 -5.02 -8.67
N ASN A 124 -5.43 -4.45 -9.29
CA ASN A 124 -6.30 -5.14 -10.24
C ASN A 124 -5.69 -5.29 -11.64
N ARG A 125 -4.54 -5.96 -11.74
CA ARG A 125 -3.93 -6.27 -13.05
C ARG A 125 -4.72 -7.37 -13.74
N ASN A 126 -5.00 -7.18 -15.03
CA ASN A 126 -5.69 -8.15 -15.90
C ASN A 126 -7.07 -8.61 -15.38
N GLY A 127 -7.76 -7.78 -14.58
CA GLY A 127 -9.06 -8.16 -14.00
C GLY A 127 -8.96 -9.30 -12.98
N ARG A 128 -7.81 -9.47 -12.31
CA ARG A 128 -7.65 -10.52 -11.29
C ARG A 128 -8.45 -10.25 -10.01
N LEU A 129 -8.81 -8.99 -9.74
CA LEU A 129 -9.68 -8.58 -8.64
C LEU A 129 -11.10 -8.31 -9.18
N MET A 130 -11.85 -9.38 -9.39
CA MET A 130 -13.26 -9.30 -9.81
C MET A 130 -14.12 -10.10 -8.85
N PHE A 131 -14.70 -9.38 -7.89
CA PHE A 131 -15.57 -9.93 -6.87
C PHE A 131 -17.02 -9.98 -7.35
N ASP A 132 -17.76 -10.97 -6.85
CA ASP A 132 -19.21 -11.01 -7.01
C ASP A 132 -19.85 -9.89 -6.17
N ALA A 133 -20.92 -9.28 -6.66
CA ALA A 133 -21.62 -8.18 -5.97
C ALA A 133 -22.18 -8.59 -4.60
N THR A 134 -22.35 -9.89 -4.35
CA THR A 134 -22.81 -10.44 -3.07
C THR A 134 -21.73 -10.49 -1.99
N ILE A 135 -20.46 -10.40 -2.37
CA ILE A 135 -19.33 -10.54 -1.45
C ILE A 135 -18.68 -9.16 -1.21
N PRO A 136 -18.61 -8.66 0.04
CA PRO A 136 -18.08 -7.34 0.35
C PRO A 136 -16.55 -7.24 0.25
N MET A 137 -15.87 -8.25 -0.32
CA MET A 137 -14.41 -8.35 -0.33
C MET A 137 -13.73 -7.16 -1.00
N GLY A 138 -14.29 -6.66 -2.11
CA GLY A 138 -13.75 -5.47 -2.77
C GLY A 138 -13.78 -4.23 -1.87
N TYR A 139 -14.88 -4.01 -1.16
CA TYR A 139 -14.99 -2.92 -0.20
C TYR A 139 -14.01 -3.09 0.96
N LEU A 140 -13.92 -4.28 1.54
CA LEU A 140 -13.04 -4.57 2.68
C LEU A 140 -11.56 -4.31 2.35
N LEU A 141 -11.07 -4.86 1.24
CA LEU A 141 -9.69 -4.66 0.79
C LEU A 141 -9.38 -3.19 0.51
N LEU A 142 -10.32 -2.48 -0.13
CA LEU A 142 -10.14 -1.06 -0.45
C LEU A 142 -10.14 -0.20 0.83
N SER A 143 -11.07 -0.46 1.75
CA SER A 143 -11.17 0.24 3.04
C SER A 143 -9.92 0.03 3.89
N GLU A 144 -9.42 -1.20 4.01
CA GLU A 144 -8.20 -1.47 4.78
C GLU A 144 -6.97 -0.82 4.14
N MET A 145 -6.82 -0.90 2.82
CA MET A 145 -5.71 -0.24 2.13
C MET A 145 -5.76 1.28 2.30
N ALA A 146 -6.94 1.89 2.18
CA ALA A 146 -7.13 3.31 2.39
C ALA A 146 -6.72 3.73 3.81
N LYS A 147 -7.13 2.97 4.83
CA LYS A 147 -6.74 3.20 6.25
C LYS A 147 -5.23 3.11 6.44
N ILE A 148 -4.57 2.11 5.85
CA ILE A 148 -3.11 1.97 5.92
C ILE A 148 -2.39 3.15 5.27
N LEU A 149 -2.86 3.59 4.10
CA LEU A 149 -2.29 4.73 3.38
C LEU A 149 -2.44 6.02 4.19
N VAL A 150 -3.62 6.29 4.74
CA VAL A 150 -3.88 7.47 5.58
C VAL A 150 -3.04 7.44 6.85
N SER A 151 -2.96 6.29 7.53
CA SER A 151 -2.12 6.11 8.73
C SER A 151 -0.63 6.30 8.44
N SER A 152 -0.12 5.72 7.35
CA SER A 152 1.29 5.85 6.97
C SER A 152 1.61 7.26 6.48
N GLY A 153 0.73 7.84 5.66
CA GLY A 153 0.90 9.17 5.06
C GLY A 153 0.87 10.30 6.08
N SER A 154 -0.07 10.26 7.03
CA SER A 154 -0.17 11.26 8.11
C SER A 154 1.07 11.29 9.02
N GLN A 155 1.76 10.17 9.21
CA GLN A 155 3.02 10.11 9.95
C GLN A 155 4.22 10.56 9.09
N LEU A 156 4.24 10.17 7.82
CA LEU A 156 5.38 10.42 6.92
C LEU A 156 5.43 11.86 6.40
N LEU A 157 4.30 12.51 6.16
CA LEU A 157 4.24 13.88 5.61
C LEU A 157 5.00 14.90 6.49
N PRO A 158 4.78 14.98 7.82
CA PRO A 158 5.56 15.85 8.70
C PRO A 158 7.04 15.44 8.79
N TYR A 159 7.33 14.15 8.69
CA TYR A 159 8.69 13.61 8.72
C TYR A 159 9.49 14.04 7.49
N PHE A 160 8.88 14.02 6.29
CA PHE A 160 9.55 14.42 5.05
C PHE A 160 10.06 15.87 5.04
N ALA A 161 9.42 16.77 5.79
CA ALA A 161 9.88 18.14 5.93
C ALA A 161 11.18 18.26 6.77
N GLN A 162 11.50 17.26 7.59
CA GLN A 162 12.62 17.27 8.53
C GLN A 162 13.84 16.49 8.03
N VAL A 163 13.74 15.82 6.87
CA VAL A 163 14.81 14.95 6.35
C VAL A 163 16.02 15.80 5.89
N PRO A 164 17.24 15.52 6.39
CA PRO A 164 18.46 16.20 5.94
C PRO A 164 18.75 15.98 4.45
N LYS A 165 19.36 16.98 3.80
CA LYS A 165 19.64 16.97 2.36
C LYS A 165 20.50 15.78 1.93
N GLU A 166 21.41 15.32 2.79
CA GLU A 166 22.33 14.20 2.53
C GLU A 166 21.60 12.86 2.41
N SER A 167 20.44 12.72 3.06
CA SER A 167 19.69 11.46 3.14
C SER A 167 18.31 11.53 2.46
N ILE A 168 18.01 12.65 1.80
CA ILE A 168 16.71 12.96 1.18
C ILE A 168 16.25 11.86 0.22
N PHE A 169 17.17 11.32 -0.57
CA PHE A 169 16.82 10.28 -1.54
C PHE A 169 16.31 9.00 -0.88
N SER A 170 16.94 8.58 0.22
CA SER A 170 16.61 7.32 0.90
C SER A 170 15.40 7.45 1.84
N HIS A 171 15.30 8.56 2.56
CA HIS A 171 14.30 8.74 3.62
C HIS A 171 13.08 9.59 3.21
N LYS A 172 13.17 10.37 2.12
CA LYS A 172 12.03 11.10 1.55
C LYS A 172 11.64 10.56 0.17
N ILE A 173 12.50 10.69 -0.83
CA ILE A 173 12.14 10.47 -2.24
C ILE A 173 11.65 9.04 -2.51
N LYS A 174 12.37 8.01 -2.04
CA LYS A 174 11.99 6.60 -2.21
C LYS A 174 10.66 6.26 -1.50
N PRO A 175 10.51 6.52 -0.17
CA PRO A 175 9.25 6.38 0.54
C PRO A 175 8.07 7.11 -0.11
N LEU A 176 8.26 8.39 -0.45
CA LEU A 176 7.24 9.23 -1.06
C LEU A 176 6.79 8.68 -2.42
N THR A 177 7.74 8.28 -3.27
CA THR A 177 7.44 7.63 -4.55
C THR A 177 6.65 6.33 -4.35
N ARG A 178 6.96 5.55 -3.31
CA ARG A 178 6.23 4.31 -3.00
C ARG A 178 4.80 4.60 -2.55
N LEU A 179 4.63 5.59 -1.67
CA LEU A 179 3.32 5.98 -1.14
C LEU A 179 2.41 6.55 -2.24
N ILE A 180 2.94 7.41 -3.11
CA ILE A 180 2.21 7.96 -4.27
C ILE A 180 1.75 6.83 -5.21
N ASN A 181 2.61 5.88 -5.55
CA ASN A 181 2.24 4.75 -6.40
C ASN A 181 1.20 3.82 -5.75
N ALA A 182 1.32 3.60 -4.43
CA ALA A 182 0.38 2.79 -3.68
C ALA A 182 -1.02 3.43 -3.68
N LEU A 183 -1.08 4.74 -3.44
CA LEU A 183 -2.32 5.49 -3.51
C LEU A 183 -2.91 5.49 -4.92
N ARG A 184 -2.10 5.80 -5.95
CA ARG A 184 -2.55 5.76 -7.35
C ARG A 184 -3.15 4.40 -7.72
N THR A 185 -2.53 3.31 -7.28
CA THR A 185 -3.03 1.95 -7.54
C THR A 185 -4.33 1.66 -6.82
N THR A 186 -4.48 2.20 -5.61
CA THR A 186 -5.69 2.04 -4.78
C THR A 186 -6.87 2.78 -5.39
N VAL A 187 -6.65 4.01 -5.84
CA VAL A 187 -7.66 4.86 -6.49
C VAL A 187 -8.05 4.30 -7.86
N ALA A 188 -7.08 3.90 -8.70
CA ALA A 188 -7.33 3.33 -10.02
C ALA A 188 -7.78 1.85 -10.01
N GLY A 189 -8.00 1.25 -8.84
CA GLY A 189 -8.14 -0.19 -8.68
C GLY A 189 -9.38 -0.79 -9.36
N ASN A 190 -10.48 -0.04 -9.45
CA ASN A 190 -11.73 -0.44 -10.12
C ASN A 190 -12.24 -1.85 -9.74
N PHE A 191 -11.99 -2.31 -8.52
CA PHE A 191 -12.45 -3.61 -8.00
C PHE A 191 -13.55 -3.47 -6.93
N ALA A 192 -13.94 -2.23 -6.61
CA ALA A 192 -15.03 -1.91 -5.68
C ALA A 192 -15.73 -0.63 -6.13
N ASN A 193 -17.03 -0.52 -5.88
CA ASN A 193 -17.79 0.70 -6.15
C ASN A 193 -17.61 1.68 -4.98
N PHE A 194 -17.07 2.87 -5.23
CA PHE A 194 -16.83 3.88 -4.20
C PHE A 194 -18.10 4.38 -3.51
N ALA A 195 -19.27 4.30 -4.15
CA ALA A 195 -20.54 4.70 -3.55
C ALA A 195 -20.88 3.88 -2.28
N ILE A 196 -20.34 2.67 -2.15
CA ILE A 196 -20.56 1.85 -0.96
C ILE A 196 -19.98 2.48 0.31
N PHE A 197 -18.92 3.29 0.19
CA PHE A 197 -18.32 4.00 1.33
C PHE A 197 -19.30 5.01 1.94
N GLY A 198 -20.04 5.74 1.10
CA GLY A 198 -21.11 6.63 1.55
C GLY A 198 -22.29 5.90 2.17
N LEU A 199 -22.63 4.71 1.65
CA LEU A 199 -23.73 3.89 2.20
C LEU A 199 -23.39 3.27 3.55
N VAL A 200 -22.14 2.86 3.75
CA VAL A 200 -21.65 2.26 5.01
C VAL A 200 -21.26 3.33 6.04
N GLY A 201 -21.05 4.58 5.61
CA GLY A 201 -20.54 5.66 6.46
C GLY A 201 -19.04 5.53 6.76
N ASP A 202 -18.29 4.92 5.84
CA ASP A 202 -16.82 4.79 5.97
C ASP A 202 -16.13 5.90 5.17
N GLU A 203 -15.49 6.85 5.87
CA GLU A 203 -14.77 7.98 5.27
C GLU A 203 -13.32 7.63 4.85
N SER A 204 -12.89 6.38 4.99
CA SER A 204 -11.49 6.00 4.74
C SER A 204 -11.03 6.29 3.31
N PHE A 205 -11.88 6.05 2.32
CA PHE A 205 -11.55 6.32 0.92
C PHE A 205 -11.46 7.82 0.65
N GLU A 206 -12.40 8.62 1.17
CA GLU A 206 -12.35 10.09 1.05
C GLU A 206 -11.06 10.65 1.64
N LYS A 207 -10.68 10.22 2.85
CA LYS A 207 -9.41 10.58 3.50
C LYS A 207 -8.18 10.14 2.69
N ALA A 208 -8.26 9.02 1.96
CA ALA A 208 -7.18 8.59 1.09
C ALA A 208 -7.04 9.50 -0.15
N ILE A 209 -8.15 10.02 -0.69
CA ILE A 209 -8.10 11.02 -1.76
C ILE A 209 -7.52 12.35 -1.25
N GLU A 210 -7.94 12.82 -0.07
CA GLU A 210 -7.37 14.00 0.58
C GLU A 210 -5.86 13.86 0.82
N LEU A 211 -5.42 12.69 1.28
CA LEU A 211 -4.00 12.36 1.39
C LEU A 211 -3.29 12.52 0.04
N GLY A 212 -3.93 12.13 -1.06
CA GLY A 212 -3.39 12.30 -2.41
C GLY A 212 -3.06 13.75 -2.73
N ALA A 213 -3.97 14.68 -2.43
CA ALA A 213 -3.71 16.11 -2.57
C ALA A 213 -2.53 16.56 -1.70
N GLN A 214 -2.47 16.13 -0.44
CA GLN A 214 -1.36 16.46 0.47
C GLN A 214 -0.01 15.92 -0.03
N LEU A 215 0.03 14.71 -0.60
CA LEU A 215 1.22 14.12 -1.19
C LEU A 215 1.70 14.90 -2.42
N LEU A 216 0.78 15.37 -3.28
CA LEU A 216 1.12 16.23 -4.41
C LEU A 216 1.67 17.59 -3.93
N MET A 217 1.14 18.15 -2.85
CA MET A 217 1.66 19.40 -2.28
C MET A 217 3.04 19.24 -1.61
N CYS A 218 3.36 18.04 -1.12
CA CYS A 218 4.63 17.74 -0.44
C CYS A 218 5.85 17.76 -1.39
N VAL A 219 5.64 17.55 -2.69
CA VAL A 219 6.72 17.47 -3.69
C VAL A 219 7.09 18.86 -4.20
N SER A 220 8.38 19.21 -4.16
CA SER A 220 8.89 20.47 -4.71
C SER A 220 9.21 20.38 -6.21
N ASP A 221 9.32 21.53 -6.89
CA ASP A 221 9.69 21.55 -8.32
C ASP A 221 11.12 21.08 -8.57
N GLU A 222 12.04 21.34 -7.63
CA GLU A 222 13.40 20.83 -7.69
C GLU A 222 13.42 19.29 -7.62
N GLU A 223 12.57 18.70 -6.79
CA GLU A 223 12.44 17.25 -6.66
C GLU A 223 11.84 16.61 -7.93
N LEU A 224 10.85 17.26 -8.57
CA LEU A 224 10.30 16.80 -9.85
C LEU A 224 11.35 16.79 -10.96
N ARG A 225 12.18 17.84 -11.04
CA ARG A 225 13.26 17.95 -12.04
C ARG A 225 14.39 16.96 -11.78
N SER A 226 14.72 16.74 -10.51
CA SER A 226 15.87 15.92 -10.11
C SER A 226 15.58 14.42 -10.11
N TYR A 227 14.33 14.00 -9.87
CA TYR A 227 13.97 12.60 -9.65
C TYR A 227 12.86 12.12 -10.60
N THR A 228 13.25 11.62 -11.78
CA THR A 228 12.32 11.14 -12.81
C THR A 228 11.31 10.09 -12.33
N LYS A 229 11.72 9.18 -11.42
CA LYS A 229 10.82 8.15 -10.88
C LYS A 229 9.71 8.75 -10.00
N LEU A 230 10.06 9.76 -9.20
CA LEU A 230 9.10 10.50 -8.39
C LEU A 230 8.16 11.28 -9.30
N ALA A 231 8.70 11.99 -10.29
CA ALA A 231 7.91 12.78 -11.22
C ALA A 231 6.90 11.94 -12.00
N ARG A 232 7.28 10.75 -12.50
CA ARG A 232 6.32 9.82 -13.13
C ARG A 232 5.21 9.38 -12.18
N ALA A 233 5.55 9.07 -10.92
CA ALA A 233 4.56 8.68 -9.92
C ALA A 233 3.60 9.85 -9.62
N TYR A 234 4.15 11.06 -9.48
CA TYR A 234 3.41 12.29 -9.24
C TYR A 234 2.37 12.55 -10.34
N PHE A 235 2.82 12.60 -11.60
CA PHE A 235 1.92 12.88 -12.73
C PHE A 235 0.91 11.75 -12.94
N SER A 236 1.29 10.50 -12.68
CA SER A 236 0.36 9.38 -12.77
C SER A 236 -0.73 9.41 -11.70
N LEU A 237 -0.42 9.88 -10.49
CA LEU A 237 -1.44 10.10 -9.45
C LEU A 237 -2.33 11.28 -9.81
N LEU A 238 -1.74 12.39 -10.27
CA LEU A 238 -2.48 13.57 -10.69
C LEU A 238 -3.49 13.24 -11.81
N GLU A 239 -3.10 12.43 -12.78
CA GLU A 239 -3.97 11.99 -13.88
C GLU A 239 -5.16 11.19 -13.35
N CYS A 240 -4.89 10.25 -12.44
CA CYS A 240 -5.94 9.44 -11.83
C CYS A 240 -6.93 10.28 -11.00
N LEU A 241 -6.44 11.26 -10.23
CA LEU A 241 -7.31 12.14 -9.45
C LEU A 241 -8.13 13.08 -10.33
N THR A 242 -7.57 13.55 -11.45
CA THR A 242 -8.27 14.46 -12.38
C THR A 242 -9.30 13.74 -13.26
N GLN A 243 -9.06 12.47 -13.63
CA GLN A 243 -10.00 11.68 -14.44
C GLN A 243 -11.22 11.22 -13.64
N ASP A 244 -11.00 10.60 -12.48
CA ASP A 244 -12.06 9.87 -11.77
C ASP A 244 -12.65 10.67 -10.58
N HIS A 245 -11.94 11.70 -10.11
CA HIS A 245 -12.27 12.42 -8.87
C HIS A 245 -12.22 13.95 -9.00
N MET A 246 -12.48 14.47 -10.22
CA MET A 246 -12.41 15.90 -10.53
C MET A 246 -13.27 16.78 -9.61
N VAL A 247 -14.45 16.30 -9.20
CA VAL A 247 -15.35 17.02 -8.27
C VAL A 247 -14.64 17.31 -6.95
N LEU A 248 -13.88 16.36 -6.43
CA LEU A 248 -13.15 16.53 -5.18
C LEU A 248 -11.94 17.43 -5.37
N LEU A 249 -11.20 17.34 -6.49
CA LEU A 249 -10.14 18.31 -6.82
C LEU A 249 -10.67 19.74 -6.96
N SER A 250 -11.86 19.92 -7.53
CA SER A 250 -12.49 21.25 -7.69
C SER A 250 -12.95 21.85 -6.37
N SER A 251 -13.17 21.01 -5.34
CA SER A 251 -13.43 21.47 -3.97
C SER A 251 -12.16 21.81 -3.18
N LEU A 252 -10.96 21.52 -3.72
CA LEU A 252 -9.70 21.89 -3.09
C LEU A 252 -9.41 23.38 -3.26
N ASP A 253 -8.63 23.92 -2.31
CA ASP A 253 -8.24 25.32 -2.30
C ASP A 253 -7.48 25.73 -3.58
N ALA A 254 -7.62 27.00 -3.97
CA ALA A 254 -7.00 27.58 -5.17
C ALA A 254 -5.47 27.43 -5.17
N THR A 255 -4.86 27.31 -3.99
CA THR A 255 -3.44 27.02 -3.79
C THR A 255 -3.02 25.66 -4.36
N VAL A 256 -3.87 24.63 -4.22
CA VAL A 256 -3.62 23.29 -4.75
C VAL A 256 -3.72 23.29 -6.27
N LEU A 257 -4.76 23.93 -6.82
CA LEU A 257 -4.93 24.06 -8.26
C LEU A 257 -3.75 24.79 -8.91
N ARG A 258 -3.29 25.90 -8.30
CA ARG A 258 -2.11 26.62 -8.78
C ARG A 258 -0.87 25.73 -8.78
N ARG A 259 -0.62 25.00 -7.69
CA ARG A 259 0.51 24.07 -7.59
C ARG A 259 0.48 23.01 -8.69
N VAL A 260 -0.71 22.48 -8.99
CA VAL A 260 -0.92 21.50 -10.07
C VAL A 260 -0.56 22.11 -11.43
N PHE A 261 -1.03 23.31 -11.74
CA PHE A 261 -0.67 23.99 -12.99
C PHE A 261 0.83 24.27 -13.09
N ASP A 262 1.44 24.76 -12.01
CA ASP A 262 2.90 24.99 -11.96
C ASP A 262 3.67 23.67 -12.17
N ALA A 263 3.20 22.56 -11.56
CA ALA A 263 3.80 21.24 -11.75
C ALA A 263 3.67 20.75 -13.20
N VAL A 264 2.52 20.98 -13.86
CA VAL A 264 2.32 20.62 -15.27
C VAL A 264 3.30 21.38 -16.16
N VAL A 265 3.49 22.68 -15.94
CA VAL A 265 4.49 23.48 -16.69
C VAL A 265 5.90 22.88 -16.52
N VAL A 266 6.30 22.59 -15.27
CA VAL A 266 7.58 21.93 -14.99
C VAL A 266 7.68 20.55 -15.67
N GLY A 267 6.59 19.79 -15.70
CA GLY A 267 6.52 18.47 -16.33
C GLY A 267 6.75 18.53 -17.84
N VAL A 268 6.12 19.49 -18.53
CA VAL A 268 6.30 19.71 -19.98
C VAL A 268 7.77 19.96 -20.30
N ASP A 269 8.43 20.79 -19.48
CA ASP A 269 9.83 21.16 -19.68
C ASP A 269 10.81 20.00 -19.41
N SER A 270 10.47 19.08 -18.49
CA SER A 270 11.43 18.13 -17.91
C SER A 270 11.33 16.69 -18.43
N LEU A 271 10.12 16.20 -18.77
CA LEU A 271 9.87 14.76 -18.99
C LEU A 271 9.58 14.37 -20.44
N GLY A 272 9.39 15.35 -21.34
CA GLY A 272 8.99 15.11 -22.72
C GLY A 272 7.49 14.83 -22.89
N LYS A 273 6.99 15.13 -24.10
CA LYS A 273 5.58 15.36 -24.45
C LYS A 273 4.52 14.29 -24.08
N PRO A 274 4.75 12.96 -24.12
CA PRO A 274 3.61 12.02 -24.06
C PRO A 274 2.91 11.93 -22.70
N VAL A 275 3.63 12.05 -21.57
CA VAL A 275 3.03 11.88 -20.23
C VAL A 275 2.25 13.13 -19.79
N VAL A 276 2.69 14.31 -20.22
CA VAL A 276 2.09 15.58 -19.79
C VAL A 276 0.97 16.04 -20.74
N CYS A 277 1.01 15.61 -22.01
CA CYS A 277 -0.07 15.92 -22.97
C CYS A 277 -1.41 15.24 -22.63
N SER A 278 -1.43 14.04 -22.05
CA SER A 278 -2.70 13.39 -21.61
C SER A 278 -3.38 14.21 -20.51
N LEU A 279 -2.58 14.66 -19.53
CA LEU A 279 -3.02 15.52 -18.42
C LEU A 279 -3.53 16.89 -18.88
N ALA A 280 -2.83 17.54 -19.82
CA ALA A 280 -3.23 18.84 -20.34
C ALA A 280 -4.57 18.79 -21.10
N VAL A 281 -4.92 17.66 -21.72
CA VAL A 281 -6.19 17.47 -22.43
C VAL A 281 -7.37 17.24 -21.48
N HIS A 282 -7.13 16.75 -20.26
CA HIS A 282 -8.19 16.55 -19.26
C HIS A 282 -8.44 17.76 -18.37
N LEU A 283 -7.52 18.72 -18.33
CA LEU A 283 -7.61 19.95 -17.54
C LEU A 283 -8.13 21.17 -18.33
N ILE A 284 -8.32 21.05 -19.65
CA ILE A 284 -8.90 22.06 -20.56
C ILE A 284 -10.29 21.57 -20.98
#